data_AF-A0A7C2S5E7-F1
#
_entry.id   AF-A0A7C2S5E7-F1
#
_cell.length_a   1.000
_cell.length_b   1.000
_cell.length_c   1.000
_cell.angle_alpha   90.00
_cell.angle_beta   90.00
_cell.angle_gamma   90.00
#
_symmetry.space_group_name_H-M   'P 1'
#
loop_
_entity.id
_entity.type
_entity.pdbx_description
1 polymer ?
#
loop_
_entity_poly.entity_id
_entity_poly.type
_entity_poly.pdbx_seq_one_letter_code
_entity_poly.pdbx_strand_id
1 'polypeptide(L)' 'NSPSAAIALYEIAQRYPPRFIVATPVGFVNAAESKEAIRSLEIPSITTEGTRGGSGICAAVVNCLIEHAERSD' A
#
# COMPACT_ATOMS: atom_id res chain seq x y z
N ASN A 1 -2.01 -1.12 8.70
CA ASN A 1 -0.91 -1.55 9.60
C ASN A 1 -0.59 -3.04 9.48
N SER A 2 -1.60 -3.91 9.31
CA SER A 2 -1.41 -5.36 9.32
C SER A 2 -0.78 -5.92 8.03
N PRO A 3 0.33 -6.69 8.11
CA PRO A 3 0.86 -7.46 6.98
C PRO A 3 -0.13 -8.52 6.46
N SER A 4 -0.89 -9.18 7.33
CA SER A 4 -1.87 -10.20 6.90
C SER A 4 -3.00 -9.60 6.06
N ALA A 5 -3.39 -8.35 6.34
CA ALA A 5 -4.38 -7.64 5.53
C ALA A 5 -3.84 -7.31 4.13
N ALA A 6 -2.54 -7.01 3.99
CA ALA A 6 -1.93 -6.77 2.68
C ALA A 6 -1.83 -8.06 1.85
N ILE A 7 -1.55 -9.20 2.50
CA ILE A 7 -1.60 -10.52 1.84
C ILE A 7 -3.02 -10.85 1.37
N ALA A 8 -4.02 -10.70 2.26
CA ALA A 8 -5.40 -10.92 1.87
C ALA A 8 -5.81 -9.99 0.71
N LEU A 9 -5.43 -8.70 0.76
CA LEU A 9 -5.67 -7.76 -0.32
C LEU A 9 -5.04 -8.21 -1.65
N TYR A 10 -3.82 -8.75 -1.62
CA TYR A 10 -3.18 -9.31 -2.82
C TYR A 10 -3.99 -10.44 -3.45
N GLU A 11 -4.56 -11.34 -2.64
CA GLU A 11 -5.39 -12.46 -3.13
C GLU A 11 -6.68 -11.96 -3.80
N ILE A 12 -7.41 -11.06 -3.15
CA ILE A 12 -8.68 -10.52 -3.71
C ILE A 12 -8.45 -9.57 -4.89
N ALA A 13 -7.35 -8.81 -4.92
CA ALA A 13 -7.06 -7.85 -5.98
C ALA A 13 -6.87 -8.51 -7.36
N GLN A 14 -6.44 -9.77 -7.42
CA GLN A 14 -6.33 -10.52 -8.68
C GLN A 14 -7.69 -10.77 -9.34
N ARG A 15 -8.76 -10.88 -8.55
CA ARG A 15 -10.13 -11.07 -9.06
C ARG A 15 -10.90 -9.77 -9.16
N TYR A 16 -10.61 -8.83 -8.26
CA TYR A 16 -11.29 -7.55 -8.14
C TYR A 16 -10.24 -6.43 -8.07
N PRO A 17 -9.65 -6.02 -9.22
CA PRO A 17 -8.52 -5.11 -9.21
C PRO A 17 -8.95 -3.70 -8.78
N PRO A 18 -8.44 -3.18 -7.64
CA PRO A 18 -8.61 -1.76 -7.33
C PRO A 18 -7.89 -0.87 -8.35
N ARG A 19 -8.30 0.40 -8.42
CA ARG A 19 -7.62 1.39 -9.27
C ARG A 19 -6.21 1.73 -8.79
N PHE A 20 -5.99 1.66 -7.48
CA PHE A 20 -4.75 2.04 -6.83
C PHE A 20 -4.68 1.44 -5.42
N ILE A 21 -3.47 1.16 -4.91
CA ILE A 21 -3.23 0.61 -3.57
C ILE A 21 -2.18 1.44 -2.81
N VAL A 22 -2.48 1.81 -1.56
CA VAL A 22 -1.47 2.26 -0.58
C VAL A 22 -1.28 1.16 0.46
N ALA A 23 -0.12 0.51 0.48
CA ALA A 23 0.19 -0.54 1.43
C ALA A 23 1.49 -0.25 2.19
N THR A 24 1.35 0.21 3.43
CA THR A 24 2.47 0.54 4.32
C THR A 24 2.42 -0.24 5.65
N PRO A 25 2.15 -1.56 5.69
CA PRO A 25 2.26 -2.30 6.94
C PRO A 25 3.67 -2.20 7.54
N VAL A 26 3.76 -2.04 8.87
CA VAL A 26 5.01 -2.14 9.63
C VAL A 26 5.02 -3.44 10.42
N GLY A 27 6.20 -4.04 10.54
CA GLY A 27 6.38 -5.21 11.37
C GLY A 27 7.62 -5.99 10.98
N PHE A 28 8.00 -6.93 11.84
CA PHE A 28 9.14 -7.83 11.62
C PHE A 28 8.73 -9.16 10.98
N VAL A 29 7.42 -9.43 10.87
CA VAL A 29 6.88 -10.65 10.28
C VAL A 29 6.03 -10.27 9.06
N ASN A 30 6.40 -10.79 7.89
CA ASN A 30 5.68 -10.67 6.63
C ASN A 30 5.47 -9.24 6.10
N ALA A 31 6.01 -8.20 6.74
CA ALA A 31 5.79 -6.81 6.32
C ALA A 31 6.49 -6.52 4.98
N ALA A 32 7.73 -6.98 4.81
CA ALA A 32 8.48 -6.79 3.57
C ALA A 32 7.84 -7.58 2.43
N GLU A 33 7.56 -8.86 2.69
CA GLU A 33 7.02 -9.84 1.76
C GLU A 33 5.60 -9.45 1.30
N SER A 34 4.74 -9.01 2.22
CA SER A 34 3.37 -8.58 1.88
C SER A 34 3.36 -7.35 0.97
N LYS A 35 4.29 -6.41 1.14
CA LYS A 35 4.42 -5.23 0.27
C LYS A 35 5.03 -5.59 -1.08
N GLU A 36 5.95 -6.55 -1.14
CA GLU A 36 6.48 -7.08 -2.39
C GLU A 36 5.38 -7.77 -3.21
N ALA A 37 4.52 -8.57 -2.57
CA ALA A 37 3.36 -9.16 -3.22
C ALA A 37 2.46 -8.09 -3.85
N ILE A 38 2.15 -7.01 -3.14
CA ILE A 38 1.39 -5.88 -3.71
C ILE A 38 2.11 -5.25 -4.91
N ARG A 39 3.43 -5.04 -4.85
CA ARG A 39 4.22 -4.48 -5.97
C ARG A 39 4.24 -5.39 -7.21
N SER A 40 4.04 -6.70 -7.03
CA SER A 40 3.98 -7.66 -8.14
C SER A 40 2.67 -7.62 -8.95
N LEU A 41 1.63 -6.94 -8.44
CA LEU A 41 0.38 -6.76 -9.17
C LEU A 41 0.55 -5.74 -10.29
N GLU A 42 -0.12 -5.94 -11.43
CA GLU A 42 -0.28 -4.91 -12.48
C GLU A 42 -1.29 -3.82 -12.07
N ILE A 43 -1.19 -3.36 -10.83
CA ILE A 43 -2.04 -2.33 -10.23
C ILE A 43 -1.12 -1.23 -9.69
N PRO A 44 -1.36 0.04 -10.06
CA PRO A 44 -0.60 1.15 -9.51
C PRO A 44 -0.61 1.11 -7.98
N SER A 45 0.57 1.19 -7.35
CA SER A 45 0.67 1.12 -5.90
C SER A 45 1.77 1.99 -5.32
N ILE A 46 1.56 2.46 -4.09
CA ILE A 46 2.58 3.08 -3.24
C ILE A 46 2.79 2.20 -2.01
N THR A 47 4.03 1.78 -1.80
CA THR A 47 4.45 0.95 -0.68
C THR A 47 5.78 1.45 -0.13
N THR A 48 6.10 1.10 1.11
CA THR A 48 7.46 1.25 1.65
C THR A 48 8.28 -0.01 1.40
N GLU A 49 9.61 0.11 1.41
CA GLU A 49 10.51 -1.06 1.35
C GLU A 49 10.82 -1.63 2.75
N GLY A 50 11.20 -2.91 2.80
CA GLY A 50 11.60 -3.60 4.03
C GLY A 50 10.51 -3.68 5.10
N THR A 51 10.90 -3.60 6.38
CA THR A 51 9.99 -3.78 7.53
C THR A 51 9.30 -2.51 8.01
N ARG A 52 9.74 -1.34 7.54
CA ARG A 52 9.22 -0.03 7.98
C ARG A 52 7.89 0.30 7.32
N GLY A 53 7.05 1.06 8.02
CA GLY A 53 5.71 1.42 7.57
C GLY A 53 4.94 2.15 8.68
N GLY A 54 3.61 2.07 8.63
CA GLY A 54 2.70 2.55 9.66
C GLY A 54 1.61 3.45 9.12
N SER A 55 0.61 3.70 9.96
CA SER A 55 -0.53 4.57 9.63
C SER A 55 -0.10 6.01 9.34
N GLY A 56 0.91 6.53 10.03
CA GLY A 56 1.42 7.89 9.78
C GLY A 56 1.93 8.08 8.34
N ILE A 57 2.68 7.10 7.81
CA ILE A 57 3.14 7.12 6.42
C ILE A 57 1.94 6.97 5.46
N CYS A 58 1.00 6.08 5.77
CA CYS A 58 -0.22 5.93 4.97
C CYS A 58 -0.99 7.25 4.85
N ALA A 59 -1.23 7.91 5.99
CA ALA A 59 -1.92 9.20 6.05
C ALA A 59 -1.17 10.28 5.29
N ALA A 60 0.16 10.35 5.42
CA ALA A 60 0.98 11.31 4.67
C ALA A 60 0.87 11.12 3.15
N VAL A 61 0.90 9.87 2.66
CA VAL A 61 0.71 9.55 1.24
C VAL A 61 -0.68 10.00 0.78
N VAL A 62 -1.74 9.64 1.50
CA VAL A 62 -3.11 10.00 1.14
C VAL A 62 -3.32 11.51 1.16
N ASN A 63 -2.84 12.21 2.18
CA ASN A 63 -2.93 13.67 2.26
C ASN A 63 -2.20 14.35 1.11
N CYS A 64 -1.00 13.86 0.73
CA CYS A 64 -0.26 14.40 -0.41
C CYS A 64 -1.00 14.17 -1.73
N LEU A 65 -1.65 13.02 -1.92
CA LEU A 65 -2.47 12.76 -3.10
C LEU A 65 -3.68 13.70 -3.18
N ILE A 66 -4.34 13.96 -2.05
CA ILE A 66 -5.45 14.91 -1.97
C ILE A 66 -4.96 16.32 -2.30
N GLU A 67 -3.89 16.77 -1.64
CA GLU A 67 -3.29 18.10 -1.91
C GLU A 67 -2.88 18.24 -3.38
N HIS A 68 -2.25 17.21 -3.96
CA HIS A 68 -1.85 17.23 -5.36
C HIS A 68 -3.06 17.32 -6.29
N ALA A 69 -4.14 16.59 -6.01
CA ALA A 69 -5.38 16.65 -6.78
C ALA A 69 -6.07 18.02 -6.67
N GLU A 70 -6.03 18.67 -5.50
CA GLU A 70 -6.61 20.00 -5.27
C GLU A 70 -5.77 21.12 -5.90
N ARG A 71 -4.45 20.97 -5.94
CA ARG A 71 -3.52 21.94 -6.55
C ARG A 71 -3.35 21.77 -8.07
N SER A 72 -3.93 20.71 -8.62
CA SER A 72 -3.94 20.50 -10.07
C SER A 72 -4.95 21.46 -10.69
N ASP A 73 -4.46 22.66 -11.05
CA ASP A 73 -5.10 23.58 -11.99
C ASP A 73 -5.15 22.98 -13.41
#